data_AF-A0A9P7GH19-F1
#
_entry.id   AF-A0A9P7GH19-F1
#
_cell.length_a   1.000
_cell.length_b   1.000
_cell.length_c   1.000
_cell.angle_alpha   90.00
_cell.angle_beta   90.00
_cell.angle_gamma   90.00
#
_symmetry.space_group_name_H-M   'P 1'
#
loop_
_entity.id
_entity.type
_entity.pdbx_description
1 polymer ?
#
loop_
_entity_poly.entity_id
_entity_poly.type
_entity_poly.pdbx_seq_one_letter_code
_entity_poly.pdbx_strand_id
1 'polypeptide(L)'
;MDSSLYKTVTTGRDLKYNYYYSAPTAGKPVILFVHGFPNTSNDWRHQVAFFKAHGYGIIVPDLLGYGGTDKPIDYTQYRLSAIVRDVIDILDTEKVEKAIAIGHDWGSILVSRLANYHPDRFIAFGFLAAGYAAPEDVTFEQLFEITKSFAGRELFGYWLFFNEDQAHQIIEKNIDSFYSLLVAEDAELWDSDFAPTSGLRTWVEADKRTTVASYLTEEEVNDHKRALLQGGLQAPLNWYRVRVRGLDVQDIKGE
;
A
#
# COMPACT_ATOMS: atom_id res chain seq x y z
N MET A 1 -6.91 2.61 -16.52
CA MET A 1 -5.96 3.64 -17.03
C MET A 1 -5.44 3.20 -18.40
N ASP A 2 -4.92 4.11 -19.23
CA ASP A 2 -4.33 3.74 -20.54
C ASP A 2 -3.13 2.80 -20.35
N SER A 3 -3.28 1.55 -20.78
CA SER A 3 -2.27 0.51 -20.58
C SER A 3 -0.98 0.77 -21.35
N SER A 4 -1.02 1.56 -22.43
CA SER A 4 0.16 1.89 -23.25
C SER A 4 1.15 2.82 -22.54
N LEU A 5 0.72 3.43 -21.43
CA LEU A 5 1.53 4.35 -20.62
C LEU A 5 2.17 3.69 -19.40
N TYR A 6 1.98 2.38 -19.22
CA TYR A 6 2.77 1.64 -18.26
C TYR A 6 4.19 1.41 -18.77
N LYS A 7 5.15 1.57 -17.87
CA LYS A 7 6.56 1.36 -18.09
C LYS A 7 7.11 0.40 -17.05
N THR A 8 8.30 -0.12 -17.33
CA THR A 8 9.08 -0.87 -16.36
C THR A 8 10.45 -0.25 -16.18
N VAL A 9 10.99 -0.36 -14.96
CA VAL A 9 12.36 0.03 -14.64
C VAL A 9 12.96 -1.02 -13.71
N THR A 10 14.24 -1.32 -13.90
CA THR A 10 15.03 -2.07 -12.90
C THR A 10 15.71 -1.05 -11.99
N THR A 11 15.39 -1.12 -10.70
CA THR A 11 15.93 -0.25 -9.65
C THR A 11 17.39 -0.57 -9.35
N GLY A 12 18.08 0.29 -8.60
CA GLY A 12 19.42 0.02 -8.07
C GLY A 12 19.49 -1.19 -7.13
N ARG A 13 18.35 -1.71 -6.71
CA ARG A 13 18.19 -2.95 -5.92
C ARG A 13 17.97 -4.20 -6.77
N ASP A 14 18.10 -4.11 -8.09
CA ASP A 14 17.85 -5.19 -9.06
C ASP A 14 16.41 -5.73 -9.01
N LEU A 15 15.46 -4.85 -8.66
CA LEU A 15 14.02 -5.16 -8.65
C LEU A 15 13.34 -4.44 -9.81
N LYS A 16 12.57 -5.18 -10.60
CA LYS A 16 11.74 -4.62 -11.67
C LYS A 16 10.43 -4.06 -11.11
N TYR A 17 10.23 -2.77 -11.30
CA TYR A 17 9.00 -2.06 -10.98
C TYR A 17 8.17 -1.78 -12.23
N ASN A 18 6.86 -2.02 -12.14
CA ASN A 18 5.86 -1.58 -13.09
C ASN A 18 5.21 -0.29 -12.59
N TYR A 19 5.08 0.71 -13.45
CA TYR A 19 4.48 1.98 -13.06
C TYR A 19 3.80 2.67 -14.24
N TYR A 20 2.74 3.40 -13.96
CA TYR A 20 2.10 4.29 -14.92
C TYR A 20 2.85 5.62 -14.97
N TYR A 21 3.13 6.13 -16.18
CA TYR A 21 3.70 7.47 -16.36
C TYR A 21 2.99 8.28 -17.45
N SER A 22 2.68 9.53 -17.12
CA SER A 22 2.29 10.55 -18.09
C SER A 22 3.07 11.83 -17.83
N ALA A 23 3.72 12.37 -18.85
CA ALA A 23 4.48 13.61 -18.73
C ALA A 23 3.55 14.82 -18.44
N PRO A 24 4.03 15.83 -17.69
CA PRO A 24 3.30 17.06 -17.45
C PRO A 24 3.24 17.94 -18.71
N THR A 25 2.25 18.84 -18.77
CA THR A 25 2.30 20.00 -19.67
C THR A 25 3.22 21.08 -19.10
N ALA A 26 3.66 22.02 -19.94
CA ALA A 26 4.60 23.06 -19.54
C ALA A 26 4.10 23.83 -18.30
N GLY A 27 4.94 23.90 -17.26
CA GLY A 27 4.66 24.64 -16.01
C GLY A 27 3.82 23.88 -14.98
N LYS A 28 3.42 22.62 -15.24
CA LYS A 28 2.71 21.78 -14.26
C LYS A 28 3.66 20.82 -13.55
N PRO A 29 3.47 20.57 -12.24
CA PRO A 29 4.28 19.60 -11.51
C PRO A 29 3.85 18.15 -11.83
N VAL A 30 4.71 17.21 -11.46
CA VAL A 30 4.38 15.78 -11.43
C VAL A 30 3.76 15.43 -10.08
N ILE A 31 2.73 14.58 -10.09
CA ILE A 31 2.12 13.99 -8.90
C ILE A 31 2.47 12.50 -8.87
N LEU A 32 3.12 12.08 -7.79
CA LEU A 32 3.37 10.69 -7.43
C LEU A 32 2.22 10.20 -6.55
N PHE A 33 1.43 9.25 -7.05
CA PHE A 33 0.40 8.57 -6.26
C PHE A 33 0.91 7.22 -5.77
N VAL A 34 0.77 6.97 -4.47
CA VAL A 34 1.32 5.79 -3.80
C VAL A 34 0.18 5.03 -3.13
N HIS A 35 -0.14 3.84 -3.64
CA HIS A 35 -1.21 3.00 -3.09
C HIS A 35 -0.76 2.30 -1.80
N GLY A 36 -1.71 1.68 -1.08
CA GLY A 36 -1.46 0.87 0.10
C GLY A 36 -1.86 -0.59 -0.10
N PHE A 37 -2.16 -1.28 1.00
CA PHE A 37 -2.67 -2.63 0.99
C PHE A 37 -4.21 -2.65 0.96
N PRO A 38 -4.84 -3.61 0.26
CA PRO A 38 -4.28 -4.50 -0.74
C PRO A 38 -4.57 -3.91 -2.13
N ASN A 39 -4.06 -2.71 -2.43
CA ASN A 39 -4.37 -1.99 -3.66
C ASN A 39 -3.26 -2.13 -4.71
N THR A 40 -3.51 -1.63 -5.92
CA THR A 40 -2.52 -1.49 -7.00
C THR A 40 -2.50 -0.05 -7.51
N SER A 41 -1.67 0.24 -8.52
CA SER A 41 -1.72 1.53 -9.22
C SER A 41 -3.12 1.87 -9.78
N ASN A 42 -3.94 0.88 -10.13
CA ASN A 42 -5.26 1.09 -10.73
C ASN A 42 -6.30 1.72 -9.79
N ASP A 43 -6.07 1.68 -8.48
CA ASP A 43 -6.93 2.33 -7.49
C ASP A 43 -6.92 3.85 -7.63
N TRP A 44 -5.86 4.42 -8.22
CA TRP A 44 -5.76 5.85 -8.52
C TRP A 44 -6.40 6.27 -9.85
N ARG A 45 -7.07 5.37 -10.59
CA ARG A 45 -7.55 5.63 -11.96
C ARG A 45 -8.39 6.90 -12.10
N HIS A 46 -9.20 7.24 -11.08
CA HIS A 46 -10.04 8.43 -11.10
C HIS A 46 -9.20 9.71 -10.90
N GLN A 47 -8.24 9.68 -9.97
CA GLN A 47 -7.32 10.79 -9.73
C GLN A 47 -6.41 11.00 -10.94
N VAL A 48 -5.87 9.92 -11.52
CA VAL A 48 -5.09 9.99 -12.76
C VAL A 48 -5.89 10.65 -13.88
N ALA A 49 -7.13 10.20 -14.12
CA ALA A 49 -7.98 10.78 -15.15
C ALA A 49 -8.19 12.28 -14.94
N PHE A 50 -8.50 12.70 -13.70
CA PHE A 50 -8.73 14.10 -13.36
C PHE A 50 -7.46 14.95 -13.54
N PHE A 51 -6.36 14.61 -12.87
CA PHE A 51 -5.16 15.45 -12.85
C PHE A 51 -4.45 15.50 -14.20
N LYS A 52 -4.42 14.39 -14.94
CA LYS A 52 -3.89 14.35 -16.30
C LYS A 52 -4.66 15.29 -17.24
N ALA A 53 -5.98 15.32 -17.15
CA ALA A 53 -6.81 16.24 -17.94
C ALA A 53 -6.52 17.73 -17.63
N HIS A 54 -6.00 18.01 -16.43
CA HIS A 54 -5.57 19.35 -16.00
C HIS A 54 -4.07 19.62 -16.26
N GLY A 55 -3.40 18.76 -17.01
CA GLY A 55 -2.01 18.92 -17.45
C GLY A 55 -0.94 18.54 -16.43
N TYR A 56 -1.31 17.98 -15.26
CA TYR A 56 -0.33 17.47 -14.31
C TYR A 56 0.37 16.24 -14.87
N GLY A 57 1.66 16.12 -14.58
CA GLY A 57 2.38 14.87 -14.81
C GLY A 57 1.98 13.87 -13.75
N ILE A 58 1.98 12.58 -14.08
CA ILE A 58 1.48 11.53 -13.21
C ILE A 58 2.49 10.39 -13.18
N ILE A 59 2.86 9.95 -11.98
CA ILE A 59 3.58 8.70 -11.72
C ILE A 59 2.74 7.88 -10.72
N VAL A 60 2.43 6.63 -11.06
CA VAL A 60 1.75 5.70 -10.15
C VAL A 60 2.42 4.32 -10.23
N PRO A 61 3.32 3.97 -9.30
CA PRO A 61 3.91 2.64 -9.26
C PRO A 61 2.91 1.61 -8.75
N ASP A 62 3.00 0.39 -9.27
CA ASP A 62 2.69 -0.78 -8.45
C ASP A 62 3.87 -0.96 -7.49
N LEU A 63 3.61 -0.95 -6.18
CA LEU A 63 4.64 -1.10 -5.17
C LEU A 63 5.18 -2.53 -5.10
N LEU A 64 6.30 -2.73 -4.40
CA LEU A 64 6.91 -4.05 -4.20
C LEU A 64 5.88 -5.07 -3.71
N GLY A 65 5.78 -6.21 -4.39
CA GLY A 65 4.79 -7.24 -4.07
C GLY A 65 3.46 -7.11 -4.80
N TYR A 66 3.20 -6.03 -5.56
CA TYR A 66 1.91 -5.77 -6.20
C TYR A 66 1.98 -5.71 -7.72
N GLY A 67 0.82 -5.88 -8.37
CA GLY A 67 0.62 -5.61 -9.80
C GLY A 67 1.69 -6.20 -10.73
N GLY A 68 2.29 -5.38 -11.60
CA GLY A 68 3.37 -5.81 -12.50
C GLY A 68 4.78 -5.79 -11.89
N THR A 69 4.93 -5.32 -10.65
CA THR A 69 6.20 -5.21 -9.93
C THR A 69 6.62 -6.57 -9.34
N ASP A 70 7.93 -6.76 -9.21
CA ASP A 70 8.52 -7.96 -8.60
C ASP A 70 7.97 -8.22 -7.19
N LYS A 71 7.93 -9.51 -6.83
CA LYS A 71 7.27 -10.02 -5.63
C LYS A 71 8.20 -10.90 -4.80
N PRO A 72 9.32 -10.37 -4.28
CA PRO A 72 10.19 -11.16 -3.42
C PRO A 72 9.41 -11.64 -2.19
N ILE A 73 9.60 -12.90 -1.80
CA ILE A 73 8.96 -13.47 -0.61
C ILE A 73 9.74 -13.20 0.68
N ASP A 74 10.99 -12.77 0.57
CA ASP A 74 11.82 -12.35 1.70
C ASP A 74 11.32 -10.99 2.23
N TYR A 75 10.77 -11.01 3.44
CA TYR A 75 10.22 -9.83 4.10
C TYR A 75 11.29 -8.75 4.40
N THR A 76 12.57 -9.12 4.45
CA THR A 76 13.65 -8.13 4.67
C THR A 76 13.77 -7.13 3.51
N GLN A 77 13.30 -7.49 2.31
CA GLN A 77 13.24 -6.61 1.14
C GLN A 77 12.19 -5.50 1.28
N TYR A 78 11.29 -5.58 2.26
CA TYR A 78 10.15 -4.66 2.43
C TYR A 78 10.43 -3.56 3.45
N ARG A 79 11.70 -3.34 3.83
CA ARG A 79 12.09 -2.16 4.62
C ARG A 79 11.72 -0.88 3.87
N LEU A 80 11.16 0.09 4.59
CA LEU A 80 10.60 1.28 3.96
C LEU A 80 11.70 2.17 3.35
N SER A 81 12.89 2.28 3.95
CA SER A 81 14.01 3.00 3.33
C SER A 81 14.41 2.39 1.99
N ALA A 82 14.37 1.07 1.89
CA ALA A 82 14.74 0.35 0.69
C ALA A 82 13.72 0.60 -0.41
N ILE A 83 12.42 0.57 -0.08
CA ILE A 83 11.34 0.88 -1.03
C ILE A 83 11.33 2.37 -1.38
N VAL A 84 11.69 3.26 -0.45
CA VAL A 84 11.90 4.68 -0.75
C VAL A 84 12.92 4.86 -1.86
N ARG A 85 14.07 4.16 -1.80
CA ARG A 85 15.08 4.20 -2.88
C ARG A 85 14.51 3.73 -4.22
N ASP A 86 13.73 2.65 -4.22
CA ASP A 86 13.07 2.16 -5.44
C ASP A 86 12.16 3.23 -6.07
N VAL A 87 11.40 3.95 -5.25
CA VAL A 87 10.52 5.03 -5.72
C VAL A 87 11.32 6.23 -6.23
N ILE A 88 12.45 6.57 -5.59
CA ILE A 88 13.36 7.61 -6.07
C ILE A 88 13.96 7.22 -7.43
N ASP A 89 14.35 5.96 -7.64
CA ASP A 89 14.86 5.47 -8.93
C ASP A 89 13.83 5.64 -10.06
N ILE A 90 12.53 5.46 -9.76
CA ILE A 90 11.44 5.74 -10.72
C ILE A 90 11.39 7.23 -11.08
N LEU A 91 11.48 8.13 -10.08
CA LEU A 91 11.51 9.57 -10.34
C LEU A 91 12.74 9.96 -11.17
N ASP A 92 13.91 9.42 -10.87
CA ASP A 92 15.17 9.69 -11.56
C ASP A 92 15.13 9.19 -13.01
N THR A 93 14.52 8.02 -13.24
CA THR A 93 14.31 7.46 -14.59
C THR A 93 13.48 8.39 -15.48
N GLU A 94 12.44 9.01 -14.92
CA GLU A 94 11.61 10.00 -15.62
C GLU A 94 12.17 11.43 -15.55
N LYS A 95 13.37 11.61 -14.97
CA LYS A 95 14.04 12.90 -14.80
C LYS A 95 13.20 13.92 -14.04
N VAL A 96 12.43 13.44 -13.06
CA VAL A 96 11.57 14.27 -12.20
C VAL A 96 12.38 14.71 -10.99
N GLU A 97 12.85 15.95 -11.02
CA GLU A 97 13.62 16.53 -9.91
C GLU A 97 12.75 16.73 -8.65
N LYS A 98 11.53 17.25 -8.82
CA LYS A 98 10.58 17.47 -7.73
C LYS A 98 9.16 17.02 -8.09
N ALA A 99 8.47 16.40 -7.14
CA ALA A 99 7.08 15.96 -7.29
C ALA A 99 6.19 16.39 -6.12
N ILE A 100 4.87 16.30 -6.29
CA ILE A 100 3.92 16.23 -5.17
C ILE A 100 3.70 14.75 -4.87
N ALA A 101 3.75 14.32 -3.61
CA ALA A 101 3.53 12.91 -3.24
C ALA A 101 2.22 12.75 -2.46
N ILE A 102 1.37 11.82 -2.90
CA ILE A 102 0.08 11.53 -2.26
C ILE A 102 0.01 10.03 -1.96
N GLY A 103 -0.20 9.69 -0.70
CA GLY A 103 -0.30 8.31 -0.22
C GLY A 103 -1.70 7.92 0.24
N HIS A 104 -1.98 6.62 0.20
CA HIS A 104 -3.13 5.99 0.85
C HIS A 104 -2.66 4.77 1.66
N ASP A 105 -3.14 4.59 2.89
CA ASP A 105 -2.82 3.43 3.75
C ASP A 105 -1.28 3.26 3.92
N TRP A 106 -0.67 2.10 3.59
CA TRP A 106 0.79 1.89 3.58
C TRP A 106 1.53 2.86 2.67
N GLY A 107 0.87 3.34 1.61
CA GLY A 107 1.39 4.40 0.76
C GLY A 107 1.57 5.73 1.49
N SER A 108 0.70 6.06 2.44
CA SER A 108 0.87 7.26 3.30
C SER A 108 2.06 7.10 4.25
N ILE A 109 2.30 5.89 4.76
CA ILE A 109 3.48 5.59 5.58
C ILE A 109 4.76 5.70 4.75
N LEU A 110 4.76 5.17 3.52
CA LEU A 110 5.89 5.31 2.59
C LEU A 110 6.13 6.78 2.19
N VAL A 111 5.08 7.54 1.90
CA VAL A 111 5.16 8.98 1.60
C VAL A 111 5.70 9.78 2.78
N SER A 112 5.38 9.37 4.01
CA SER A 112 6.00 9.96 5.20
C SER A 112 7.50 9.71 5.21
N ARG A 113 7.97 8.52 4.83
CA ARG A 113 9.41 8.23 4.72
C ARG A 113 10.09 9.02 3.59
N LEU A 114 9.42 9.23 2.45
CA LEU A 114 9.90 10.14 1.40
C LEU A 114 10.10 11.56 1.93
N ALA A 115 9.15 12.07 2.72
CA ALA A 115 9.26 13.39 3.34
C ALA A 115 10.45 13.51 4.30
N ASN A 116 10.78 12.44 5.01
CA ASN A 116 11.88 12.44 5.98
C ASN A 116 13.25 12.25 5.31
N TYR A 117 13.35 11.35 4.33
CA TYR A 117 14.65 10.94 3.75
C TYR A 117 15.04 11.74 2.50
N HIS A 118 14.05 12.28 1.78
CA HIS A 118 14.28 13.05 0.55
C HIS A 118 13.41 14.33 0.50
N PRO A 119 13.38 15.18 1.53
CA PRO A 119 12.52 16.38 1.56
C PRO A 119 12.75 17.31 0.36
N ASP A 120 13.98 17.41 -0.14
CA ASP A 120 14.33 18.26 -1.29
C ASP A 120 13.72 17.80 -2.62
N ARG A 121 13.25 16.55 -2.70
CA ARG A 121 12.64 15.93 -3.89
C ARG A 121 11.14 16.18 -3.99
N PHE A 122 10.53 16.85 -3.02
CA PHE A 122 9.07 17.03 -3.00
C PHE A 122 8.64 18.46 -2.71
N ILE A 123 7.53 18.86 -3.33
CA ILE A 123 6.94 20.21 -3.24
C ILE A 123 5.85 20.23 -2.15
N ALA A 124 5.09 19.14 -2.05
CA ALA A 124 3.99 18.99 -1.10
C ALA A 124 3.67 17.51 -0.89
N PHE A 125 2.98 17.22 0.21
CA PHE A 125 2.55 15.89 0.61
C PHE A 125 1.05 15.83 0.89
N GLY A 126 0.40 14.74 0.50
CA GLY A 126 -0.98 14.41 0.85
C GLY A 126 -1.06 13.01 1.47
N PHE A 127 -1.87 12.87 2.51
CA PHE A 127 -1.99 11.63 3.28
C PHE A 127 -3.46 11.25 3.38
N LEU A 128 -3.82 10.07 2.87
CA LEU A 128 -5.19 9.52 2.91
C LEU A 128 -5.21 8.26 3.78
N ALA A 129 -6.30 8.08 4.55
CA ALA A 129 -6.53 7.02 5.54
C ALA A 129 -5.56 7.02 6.74
N ALA A 130 -4.25 7.01 6.51
CA ALA A 130 -3.22 7.19 7.54
C ALA A 130 -2.59 8.58 7.40
N GLY A 131 -2.37 9.26 8.54
CA GLY A 131 -1.70 10.57 8.60
C GLY A 131 -0.17 10.46 8.47
N TYR A 132 0.53 11.60 8.54
CA TYR A 132 1.98 11.62 8.60
C TYR A 132 2.50 10.83 9.81
N ALA A 133 3.48 9.96 9.58
CA ALA A 133 4.16 9.20 10.63
C ALA A 133 5.67 9.39 10.52
N ALA A 134 6.29 9.96 11.57
CA ALA A 134 7.75 10.04 11.66
C ALA A 134 8.37 8.63 11.82
N PRO A 135 9.68 8.45 11.57
CA PRO A 135 10.39 7.25 11.97
C PRO A 135 10.48 7.22 13.50
N GLU A 136 10.11 6.10 14.12
CA GLU A 136 10.00 5.97 15.57
C GLU A 136 10.64 4.66 16.05
N ASP A 137 11.31 4.73 17.19
CA ASP A 137 11.87 3.56 17.91
C ASP A 137 10.79 2.95 18.82
N VAL A 138 9.72 2.48 18.18
CA VAL A 138 8.55 1.88 18.83
C VAL A 138 8.28 0.54 18.16
N THR A 139 8.26 -0.54 18.94
CA THR A 139 7.93 -1.88 18.41
C THR A 139 6.45 -1.97 18.05
N PHE A 140 6.08 -3.00 17.26
CA PHE A 140 4.68 -3.23 16.94
C PHE A 140 3.84 -3.48 18.21
N GLU A 141 4.35 -4.24 19.18
CA GLU A 141 3.65 -4.53 20.44
C GLU A 141 3.37 -3.24 21.23
N GLN A 142 4.34 -2.34 21.30
CA GLN A 142 4.17 -1.04 21.95
C GLN A 142 3.14 -0.18 21.22
N LEU A 143 3.23 -0.09 19.89
CA LEU A 143 2.26 0.63 19.07
C LEU A 143 0.85 0.05 19.25
N PHE A 144 0.73 -1.27 19.28
CA PHE A 144 -0.53 -1.97 19.44
C PHE A 144 -1.18 -1.67 20.79
N GLU A 145 -0.42 -1.71 21.88
CA GLU A 145 -0.94 -1.36 23.22
C GLU A 145 -1.28 0.13 23.36
N ILE A 146 -0.46 1.03 22.81
CA ILE A 146 -0.72 2.47 22.82
C ILE A 146 -2.03 2.79 22.09
N THR A 147 -2.19 2.27 20.86
CA THR A 147 -3.37 2.53 20.05
C THR A 147 -4.62 1.88 20.64
N LYS A 148 -4.50 0.67 21.21
CA LYS A 148 -5.58 0.00 21.93
C LYS A 148 -6.03 0.79 23.16
N SER A 149 -5.08 1.28 23.97
CA SER A 149 -5.38 2.09 25.15
C SER A 149 -6.06 3.40 24.78
N PHE A 150 -5.66 4.04 23.68
CA PHE A 150 -6.26 5.30 23.23
C PHE A 150 -7.65 5.11 22.62
N ALA A 151 -7.82 4.11 21.76
CA ALA A 151 -9.06 3.88 21.03
C ALA A 151 -10.11 3.10 21.84
N GLY A 152 -9.71 2.44 22.94
CA GLY A 152 -10.57 1.54 23.72
C GLY A 152 -10.90 0.23 23.01
N ARG A 153 -10.23 -0.06 21.89
CA ARG A 153 -10.42 -1.25 21.05
C ARG A 153 -9.16 -1.56 20.25
N GLU A 154 -9.05 -2.78 19.75
CA GLU A 154 -7.91 -3.18 18.91
C GLU A 154 -8.06 -2.61 17.49
N LEU A 155 -7.07 -1.83 17.04
CA LEU A 155 -7.05 -1.28 15.68
C LEU A 155 -6.20 -2.12 14.69
N PHE A 156 -5.19 -2.82 15.21
CA PHE A 156 -4.19 -3.51 14.39
C PHE A 156 -4.03 -4.99 14.73
N GLY A 157 -4.98 -5.60 15.43
CA GLY A 157 -4.91 -7.02 15.81
C GLY A 157 -4.76 -7.94 14.59
N TYR A 158 -5.40 -7.62 13.47
CA TYR A 158 -5.27 -8.37 12.21
C TYR A 158 -3.84 -8.45 11.65
N TRP A 159 -2.93 -7.54 12.05
CA TRP A 159 -1.54 -7.58 11.62
C TRP A 159 -0.84 -8.84 12.14
N LEU A 160 -1.26 -9.36 13.31
CA LEU A 160 -0.75 -10.60 13.87
C LEU A 160 -1.13 -11.79 12.98
N PHE A 161 -2.36 -11.82 12.46
CA PHE A 161 -2.78 -12.82 11.47
C PHE A 161 -1.96 -12.70 10.18
N PHE A 162 -1.80 -11.49 9.62
CA PHE A 162 -1.00 -11.27 8.42
C PHE A 162 0.49 -11.64 8.58
N ASN A 163 1.01 -11.61 9.80
CA ASN A 163 2.37 -12.04 10.11
C ASN A 163 2.57 -13.56 10.07
N GLU A 164 1.50 -14.36 10.19
CA GLU A 164 1.56 -15.82 10.13
C GLU A 164 2.01 -16.31 8.75
N ASP A 165 2.80 -17.38 8.71
CA ASP A 165 3.33 -17.91 7.45
C ASP A 165 2.21 -18.39 6.51
N GLN A 166 1.15 -18.98 7.07
CA GLN A 166 0.02 -19.56 6.33
C GLN A 166 -1.12 -18.57 6.01
N ALA A 167 -1.00 -17.30 6.43
CA ALA A 167 -2.09 -16.32 6.31
C ALA A 167 -2.53 -16.12 4.86
N HIS A 168 -1.57 -16.02 3.94
CA HIS A 168 -1.86 -15.83 2.52
C HIS A 168 -2.67 -16.99 1.93
N GLN A 169 -2.34 -18.25 2.23
CA GLN A 169 -3.12 -19.39 1.70
C GLN A 169 -4.55 -19.40 2.25
N ILE A 170 -4.73 -19.03 3.53
CA ILE A 170 -6.07 -18.95 4.15
C ILE A 170 -6.89 -17.87 3.46
N ILE A 171 -6.31 -16.69 3.24
CA ILE A 171 -6.99 -15.56 2.58
C ILE A 171 -7.26 -15.87 1.10
N GLU A 172 -6.29 -16.39 0.36
CA GLU A 172 -6.43 -16.73 -1.07
C GLU A 172 -7.51 -17.77 -1.30
N LYS A 173 -7.59 -18.80 -0.44
CA LYS A 173 -8.62 -19.83 -0.50
C LYS A 173 -10.03 -19.25 -0.32
N ASN A 174 -10.17 -18.26 0.54
CA ASN A 174 -11.45 -17.64 0.91
C ASN A 174 -11.48 -16.15 0.51
N ILE A 175 -10.98 -15.84 -0.70
CA ILE A 175 -10.77 -14.46 -1.16
C ILE A 175 -12.05 -13.62 -1.16
N ASP A 176 -13.19 -14.22 -1.48
CA ASP A 176 -14.48 -13.54 -1.45
C ASP A 176 -14.88 -13.12 -0.04
N SER A 177 -14.61 -13.98 0.96
CA SER A 177 -14.86 -13.69 2.37
C SER A 177 -14.00 -12.53 2.84
N PHE A 178 -12.69 -12.61 2.62
CA PHE A 178 -11.74 -11.54 2.94
C PHE A 178 -12.12 -10.21 2.27
N TYR A 179 -12.36 -10.24 0.97
CA TYR A 179 -12.61 -9.03 0.20
C TYR A 179 -13.95 -8.39 0.57
N SER A 180 -15.00 -9.19 0.82
CA SER A 180 -16.30 -8.65 1.24
C SER A 180 -16.21 -7.87 2.55
N LEU A 181 -15.37 -8.33 3.51
CA LEU A 181 -15.15 -7.62 4.77
C LEU A 181 -14.26 -6.39 4.59
N LEU A 182 -13.23 -6.48 3.76
CA LEU A 182 -12.30 -5.38 3.48
C LEU A 182 -13.04 -4.13 2.98
N VAL A 183 -14.01 -4.30 2.09
CA VAL A 183 -14.81 -3.23 1.48
C VAL A 183 -16.29 -3.31 1.87
N ALA A 184 -16.55 -3.72 3.11
CA ALA A 184 -17.91 -3.84 3.64
C ALA A 184 -18.68 -2.51 3.54
N GLU A 185 -19.96 -2.58 3.17
CA GLU A 185 -20.88 -1.44 3.24
C GLU A 185 -21.07 -0.96 4.69
N ASP A 186 -21.16 -1.91 5.62
CA ASP A 186 -21.19 -1.65 7.05
C ASP A 186 -19.77 -1.50 7.59
N ALA A 187 -19.38 -0.26 7.88
CA ALA A 187 -18.07 0.07 8.42
C ALA A 187 -17.87 -0.44 9.87
N GLU A 188 -18.93 -0.73 10.63
CA GLU A 188 -18.80 -1.26 12.00
C GLU A 188 -18.18 -2.66 12.02
N LEU A 189 -18.29 -3.41 10.91
CA LEU A 189 -17.67 -4.72 10.77
C LEU A 189 -16.14 -4.67 10.80
N TRP A 190 -15.53 -3.52 10.50
CA TRP A 190 -14.10 -3.34 10.73
C TRP A 190 -13.75 -3.38 12.21
N ASP A 191 -14.60 -2.82 13.05
CA ASP A 191 -14.37 -2.71 14.49
C ASP A 191 -14.63 -4.04 15.20
N SER A 192 -15.64 -4.81 14.75
CA SER A 192 -16.03 -6.08 15.34
C SER A 192 -15.27 -7.29 14.77
N ASP A 193 -15.01 -7.32 13.46
CA ASP A 193 -14.58 -8.53 12.75
C ASP A 193 -13.27 -8.35 11.97
N PHE A 194 -12.88 -7.15 11.52
CA PHE A 194 -11.59 -7.00 10.81
C PHE A 194 -10.44 -6.72 11.78
N ALA A 195 -10.49 -5.61 12.50
CA ALA A 195 -9.38 -5.08 13.29
C ALA A 195 -8.92 -5.96 14.47
N PRO A 196 -9.81 -6.64 15.23
CA PRO A 196 -9.40 -7.43 16.40
C PRO A 196 -8.50 -8.63 16.06
N THR A 197 -7.67 -9.03 17.02
CA THR A 197 -6.60 -10.04 16.87
C THR A 197 -7.07 -11.35 16.24
N SER A 198 -8.24 -11.85 16.64
CA SER A 198 -8.81 -13.09 16.09
C SER A 198 -9.93 -12.84 15.07
N GLY A 199 -10.32 -11.59 14.85
CA GLY A 199 -11.50 -11.23 14.06
C GLY A 199 -11.36 -11.70 12.62
N LEU A 200 -10.40 -11.11 11.90
CA LEU A 200 -10.26 -11.32 10.46
C LEU A 200 -10.03 -12.80 10.13
N ARG A 201 -9.21 -13.47 10.93
CA ARG A 201 -8.95 -14.89 10.78
C ARG A 201 -10.22 -15.72 10.92
N THR A 202 -10.99 -15.48 11.99
CA THR A 202 -12.24 -16.21 12.26
C THR A 202 -13.26 -15.98 11.15
N TRP A 203 -13.36 -14.75 10.66
CA TRP A 203 -14.24 -14.40 9.54
C TRP A 203 -13.88 -15.17 8.27
N VAL A 204 -12.60 -15.11 7.89
CA VAL A 204 -12.10 -15.72 6.65
C VAL A 204 -12.15 -17.25 6.71
N GLU A 205 -11.76 -17.88 7.81
CA GLU A 205 -11.82 -19.35 7.96
C GLU A 205 -13.26 -19.89 7.90
N ALA A 206 -14.24 -19.09 8.34
CA ALA A 206 -15.67 -19.44 8.28
C ALA A 206 -16.33 -19.12 6.93
N ASP A 207 -15.60 -18.57 5.95
CA ASP A 207 -16.11 -18.08 4.66
C ASP A 207 -17.33 -17.15 4.80
N LYS A 208 -17.34 -16.31 5.86
CA LYS A 208 -18.40 -15.32 6.07
C LYS A 208 -18.34 -14.25 4.97
N ARG A 209 -19.50 -13.73 4.57
CA ARG A 209 -19.60 -12.68 3.55
C ARG A 209 -20.58 -11.61 3.99
N THR A 210 -20.33 -10.38 3.54
CA THR A 210 -21.20 -9.22 3.77
C THR A 210 -21.46 -8.49 2.46
N THR A 211 -22.37 -7.51 2.50
CA THR A 211 -22.63 -6.61 1.36
C THR A 211 -21.41 -5.72 1.15
N VAL A 212 -20.93 -5.65 -0.09
CA VAL A 212 -19.84 -4.76 -0.49
C VAL A 212 -20.38 -3.36 -0.73
N ALA A 213 -19.58 -2.35 -0.37
CA ALA A 213 -19.93 -0.95 -0.51
C ALA A 213 -20.33 -0.55 -1.94
N SER A 214 -21.37 0.26 -2.05
CA SER A 214 -22.02 0.64 -3.32
C SER A 214 -21.18 1.49 -4.28
N TYR A 215 -20.05 2.02 -3.83
CA TYR A 215 -19.11 2.74 -4.69
C TYR A 215 -18.22 1.82 -5.53
N LEU A 216 -18.31 0.50 -5.34
CA LEU A 216 -17.64 -0.51 -6.17
C LEU A 216 -18.67 -1.29 -6.98
N THR A 217 -18.45 -1.38 -8.27
CA THR A 217 -19.20 -2.29 -9.15
C THR A 217 -18.72 -3.73 -8.96
N GLU A 218 -19.57 -4.71 -9.31
CA GLU A 218 -19.20 -6.13 -9.28
C GLU A 218 -17.97 -6.44 -10.16
N GLU A 219 -17.87 -5.77 -11.31
CA GLU A 219 -16.70 -5.88 -12.20
C GLU A 219 -15.42 -5.40 -11.50
N GLU A 220 -15.44 -4.22 -10.86
CA GLU A 220 -14.29 -3.69 -10.13
C GLU A 220 -13.88 -4.58 -8.95
N VAL A 221 -14.85 -5.14 -8.22
CA VAL A 221 -14.59 -6.11 -7.15
C VAL A 221 -13.89 -7.34 -7.70
N ASN A 222 -14.37 -7.90 -8.81
CA ASN A 222 -13.77 -9.08 -9.42
C ASN A 222 -12.39 -8.80 -10.01
N ASP A 223 -12.19 -7.63 -10.62
CA ASP A 223 -10.91 -7.19 -11.14
C ASP A 223 -9.87 -7.03 -10.04
N HIS A 224 -10.26 -6.42 -8.92
CA HIS A 224 -9.35 -6.21 -7.80
C HIS A 224 -8.95 -7.53 -7.14
N LYS A 225 -9.91 -8.44 -6.93
CA LYS A 225 -9.61 -9.81 -6.44
C LYS A 225 -8.67 -10.55 -7.40
N ARG A 226 -8.89 -10.46 -8.72
CA ARG A 226 -8.00 -11.08 -9.72
C ARG A 226 -6.59 -10.51 -9.65
N ALA A 227 -6.46 -9.20 -9.54
CA ALA A 227 -5.16 -8.54 -9.38
C ALA A 227 -4.44 -9.00 -8.11
N LEU A 228 -5.17 -9.18 -7.00
CA LEU A 228 -4.59 -9.66 -5.74
C LEU A 228 -4.13 -11.12 -5.77
N LEU A 229 -4.88 -11.97 -6.45
CA LEU A 229 -4.50 -13.37 -6.62
C LEU A 229 -3.34 -13.54 -7.63
N GLN A 230 -3.13 -12.56 -8.51
CA GLN A 230 -2.06 -12.61 -9.49
C GLN A 230 -0.68 -12.42 -8.83
N GLY A 231 -0.02 -13.56 -8.56
CA GLY A 231 1.26 -13.61 -7.84
C GLY A 231 1.11 -13.86 -6.34
N GLY A 232 -0.12 -14.02 -5.85
CA GLY A 232 -0.43 -14.35 -4.45
C GLY A 232 -0.25 -13.18 -3.47
N LEU A 233 -0.76 -13.38 -2.26
CA LEU A 233 -0.75 -12.41 -1.17
C LEU A 233 0.49 -12.52 -0.28
N GLN A 234 1.32 -13.56 -0.44
CA GLN A 234 2.51 -13.75 0.41
C GLN A 234 3.43 -12.51 0.41
N ALA A 235 3.67 -11.94 -0.78
CA ALA A 235 4.50 -10.76 -0.96
C ALA A 235 3.83 -9.48 -0.42
N PRO A 236 2.57 -9.14 -0.77
CA PRO A 236 1.83 -8.04 -0.13
C PRO A 236 1.82 -8.07 1.40
N LEU A 237 1.67 -9.25 2.02
CA LEU A 237 1.67 -9.38 3.48
C LEU A 237 3.04 -9.06 4.13
N ASN A 238 4.13 -9.04 3.36
CA ASN A 238 5.44 -8.67 3.90
C ASN A 238 5.54 -7.20 4.35
N TRP A 239 4.67 -6.32 3.83
CA TRP A 239 4.52 -4.94 4.33
C TRP A 239 4.12 -4.89 5.81
N TYR A 240 3.36 -5.88 6.28
CA TYR A 240 3.01 -6.03 7.70
C TYR A 240 4.10 -6.75 8.47
N ARG A 241 4.63 -7.86 7.91
CA ARG A 241 5.65 -8.68 8.57
C ARG A 241 6.91 -7.88 8.91
N VAL A 242 7.34 -6.95 8.04
CA VAL A 242 8.52 -6.12 8.33
C VAL A 242 8.35 -5.28 9.60
N ARG A 243 7.14 -4.73 9.84
CA ARG A 243 6.81 -3.96 11.05
C ARG A 243 6.60 -4.86 12.26
N VAL A 244 5.81 -5.93 12.12
CA VAL A 244 5.51 -6.85 13.22
C VAL A 244 6.78 -7.56 13.71
N ARG A 245 7.73 -7.86 12.81
CA ARG A 245 9.02 -8.50 13.16
C ARG A 245 10.11 -7.49 13.53
N GLY A 246 9.78 -6.19 13.64
CA GLY A 246 10.66 -5.14 14.18
C GLY A 246 11.85 -4.75 13.30
N LEU A 247 11.81 -5.05 12.00
CA LEU A 247 12.90 -4.67 11.09
C LEU A 247 12.90 -3.19 10.72
N ASP A 248 11.77 -2.52 10.86
CA ASP A 248 11.62 -1.11 10.53
C ASP A 248 12.12 -0.17 11.65
N VAL A 249 12.20 -0.66 12.89
CA VAL A 249 12.89 0.04 13.99
C VAL A 249 14.37 0.25 13.68
N GLN A 250 14.97 -0.70 12.94
CA GLN A 250 16.35 -0.58 12.47
C GLN A 250 16.48 0.41 11.29
N ASP A 251 15.35 0.86 10.74
CA ASP A 251 15.23 1.62 9.49
C ASP A 251 15.07 3.14 9.71
N ILE A 252 15.17 3.58 10.97
CA ILE A 252 14.98 4.98 11.40
C ILE A 252 15.99 5.94 10.78
N LYS A 253 17.19 5.44 10.45
CA LYS A 253 18.28 6.26 9.87
C LYS A 253 18.15 6.50 8.37
N GLY A 254 17.27 5.77 7.68
CA GLY A 254 17.14 5.86 6.22
C GLY A 254 18.35 5.34 5.44
N GLU A 255 19.23 4.57 6.08
CA GLU A 255 20.43 3.94 5.49
C GLU A 255 20.12 2.55 4.92
#